data_AF-A0A8W8LRA2-F1
#
_entry.id   AF-A0A8W8LRA2-F1
#
_cell.length_a   1.000
_cell.length_b   1.000
_cell.length_c   1.000
_cell.angle_alpha   90.00
_cell.angle_beta   90.00
_cell.angle_gamma   90.00
#
_symmetry.space_group_name_H-M   'P 1'
#
loop_
_entity.id
_entity.type
_entity.pdbx_description
1 polymer ?
#
loop_
_entity_poly.entity_id
_entity_poly.type
_entity_poly.pdbx_seq_one_letter_code
_entity_poly.pdbx_strand_id
1 'polypeptide(L)'
;GSVFWDDEDLFNVNSYGGAVPSGAFGRDTKINYCCRSDGYYYNAIELPTADPFYLLRYDSHCQRVKGMHVREEIVRFDDEDIGNRNYAYGSYPLGADREDRLLLYCYYWR
;
A
#
# COMPACT_ATOMS: atom_id res chain seq x y z
N GLY A 1 4.54 -1.35 -10.07
CA GLY A 1 3.40 -2.28 -9.96
C GLY A 1 2.13 -1.50 -9.73
N SER A 2 1.01 -2.20 -9.66
CA SER A 2 -0.27 -1.62 -9.22
C SER A 2 -1.11 -2.65 -8.46
N VAL A 3 -1.94 -2.18 -7.54
CA VAL A 3 -3.05 -2.96 -6.96
C VAL A 3 -4.35 -2.23 -7.31
N PHE A 4 -5.36 -3.00 -7.67
CA PHE A 4 -6.69 -2.54 -8.04
C PHE A 4 -7.72 -3.23 -7.14
N TRP A 5 -8.63 -2.41 -6.64
CA TRP A 5 -9.82 -2.81 -5.90
C TRP A 5 -11.04 -2.55 -6.78
N ASP A 6 -11.78 -3.60 -7.06
CA ASP A 6 -13.16 -3.54 -7.53
C ASP A 6 -14.00 -3.27 -6.28
N ASP A 7 -14.17 -1.98 -5.95
CA ASP A 7 -14.91 -1.58 -4.77
C ASP A 7 -16.42 -1.78 -5.03
N GLU A 8 -17.23 -1.75 -3.96
CA GLU A 8 -18.68 -2.02 -4.01
C GLU A 8 -19.41 -1.39 -5.22
N ASP A 9 -20.19 -2.18 -5.95
CA ASP A 9 -21.04 -1.72 -7.06
C ASP A 9 -22.35 -1.11 -6.56
N LEU A 10 -22.86 -1.62 -5.44
CA LEU A 10 -24.09 -1.17 -4.80
C LEU A 10 -23.77 -0.51 -3.47
N PHE A 11 -24.39 0.65 -3.20
CA PHE A 11 -24.17 1.40 -1.96
C PHE A 11 -22.69 1.78 -1.70
N ASN A 12 -21.91 1.96 -2.77
CA ASN A 12 -20.53 2.41 -2.68
C ASN A 12 -20.42 3.73 -1.89
N VAL A 13 -19.69 3.68 -0.77
CA VAL A 13 -19.42 4.83 0.11
C VAL A 13 -17.99 5.35 -0.02
N ASN A 14 -17.31 5.04 -1.12
CA ASN A 14 -15.97 5.53 -1.39
C ASN A 14 -15.91 7.04 -1.39
N SER A 15 -14.89 7.54 -0.71
CA SER A 15 -14.52 8.95 -0.74
C SER A 15 -13.01 9.08 -0.63
N TYR A 16 -12.46 10.08 -1.29
CA TYR A 16 -11.04 10.40 -1.19
C TYR A 16 -10.86 11.92 -1.11
N GLY A 17 -9.77 12.35 -0.48
CA GLY A 17 -9.44 13.75 -0.31
C GLY A 17 -8.03 13.92 0.22
N GLY A 18 -7.56 15.16 0.28
CA GLY A 18 -6.19 15.46 0.70
C GLY A 18 -5.14 14.93 -0.28
N ALA A 19 -3.95 14.60 0.24
CA ALA A 19 -2.89 13.97 -0.54
C ALA A 19 -3.11 12.46 -0.59
N VAL A 20 -3.30 11.92 -1.80
CA VAL A 20 -3.47 10.49 -2.05
C VAL A 20 -2.29 9.92 -2.84
N PRO A 21 -2.02 8.61 -2.77
CA PRO A 21 -0.99 7.97 -3.59
C PRO A 21 -1.24 8.15 -5.10
N SER A 22 -0.22 7.90 -5.91
CA SER A 22 -0.40 7.82 -7.37
C SER A 22 -1.40 6.71 -7.71
N GLY A 23 -2.38 6.97 -8.57
CA GLY A 23 -3.51 6.06 -8.69
C GLY A 23 -4.69 6.59 -9.49
N ALA A 24 -5.77 5.82 -9.46
CA ALA A 24 -7.11 6.23 -9.87
C ALA A 24 -8.05 5.97 -8.68
N PHE A 25 -8.94 6.91 -8.39
CA PHE A 25 -9.84 6.86 -7.23
C PHE A 25 -11.22 7.36 -7.67
N GLY A 26 -12.29 6.76 -7.15
CA GLY A 26 -13.66 7.11 -7.51
C GLY A 26 -14.62 6.00 -7.14
N ARG A 27 -15.21 5.36 -8.17
CA ARG A 27 -15.97 4.12 -7.98
C ARG A 27 -15.06 3.02 -7.46
N ASP A 28 -14.00 2.75 -8.21
CA ASP A 28 -12.97 1.76 -7.89
C ASP A 28 -11.68 2.45 -7.44
N THR A 29 -10.79 1.68 -6.83
CA THR A 29 -9.49 2.17 -6.37
C THR A 29 -8.36 1.49 -7.12
N LYS A 30 -7.36 2.28 -7.53
CA LYS A 30 -6.10 1.77 -8.06
C LYS A 30 -4.96 2.55 -7.44
N ILE A 31 -3.99 1.84 -6.85
CA ILE A 31 -2.76 2.45 -6.37
C ILE A 31 -1.59 1.98 -7.24
N ASN A 32 -0.81 2.94 -7.74
CA ASN A 32 0.41 2.73 -8.51
C ASN A 32 1.64 3.04 -7.64
N TYR A 33 2.67 2.22 -7.76
CA TYR A 33 3.88 2.33 -6.93
C TYR A 33 5.12 1.82 -7.65
N CYS A 34 6.27 2.34 -7.22
CA CYS A 34 7.58 1.83 -7.58
C CYS A 34 8.02 0.80 -6.53
N CYS A 35 8.51 -0.36 -6.98
CA CYS A 35 9.08 -1.37 -6.11
C CYS A 35 10.60 -1.44 -6.35
N ARG A 36 11.38 -1.53 -5.28
CA ARG A 36 12.80 -1.84 -5.31
C ARG A 36 13.03 -3.14 -4.57
N SER A 37 13.75 -4.07 -5.20
CA SER A 37 14.06 -5.40 -4.66
C SER A 37 15.55 -5.71 -4.77
N ASP A 38 16.38 -4.67 -4.85
CA ASP A 38 17.82 -4.71 -5.10
C ASP A 38 18.66 -4.67 -3.80
N GLY A 39 18.05 -4.93 -2.65
CA GLY A 39 18.71 -4.87 -1.35
C GLY A 39 17.98 -5.64 -0.25
N TYR A 40 18.59 -5.62 0.94
CA TYR A 40 18.04 -6.25 2.14
C TYR A 40 17.41 -5.23 3.08
N TYR A 41 16.30 -5.58 3.72
CA TYR A 41 15.55 -4.69 4.61
C TYR A 41 16.40 -4.09 5.76
N TYR A 42 17.43 -4.80 6.22
CA TYR A 42 18.29 -4.35 7.34
C TYR A 42 19.38 -3.35 6.91
N ASN A 43 19.64 -3.21 5.61
CA ASN A 43 20.56 -2.21 5.09
C ASN A 43 19.83 -0.86 5.00
N ALA A 44 20.13 0.06 5.90
CA ALA A 44 19.39 1.30 6.01
C ALA A 44 19.55 2.18 4.75
N ILE A 45 18.42 2.58 4.15
CA ILE A 45 18.38 3.48 2.99
C ILE A 45 18.20 4.94 3.42
N GLU A 46 18.52 5.85 2.51
CA GLU A 46 18.28 7.29 2.67
C GLU A 46 17.03 7.69 1.91
N LEU A 47 16.12 8.36 2.63
CA LEU A 47 14.90 8.95 2.12
C LEU A 47 14.73 10.36 2.73
N PRO A 48 13.85 11.21 2.19
CA PRO A 48 13.43 12.42 2.89
C PRO A 48 12.86 12.06 4.27
N THR A 49 13.45 12.59 5.33
CA THR A 49 13.08 12.29 6.74
C THR A 49 12.60 13.53 7.50
N ALA A 50 12.24 14.59 6.77
CA ALA A 50 11.72 15.83 7.37
C ALA A 50 10.34 15.60 8.01
N ASP A 51 9.50 14.81 7.34
CA ASP A 51 8.14 14.46 7.78
C ASP A 51 7.98 12.94 7.87
N PRO A 52 7.04 12.45 8.69
CA PRO A 52 6.66 11.04 8.70
C PRO A 52 6.11 10.58 7.34
N PHE A 53 6.34 9.32 7.00
CA PHE A 53 5.84 8.77 5.74
C PHE A 53 5.56 7.27 5.84
N TYR A 54 4.92 6.77 4.79
CA TYR A 54 4.55 5.37 4.64
C TYR A 54 5.26 4.74 3.46
N LEU A 55 5.73 3.50 3.64
CA LEU A 55 6.09 2.62 2.53
C LEU A 55 5.17 1.41 2.51
N LEU A 56 4.84 0.92 1.31
CA LEU A 56 4.19 -0.36 1.11
C LEU A 56 5.22 -1.48 1.33
N ARG A 57 4.87 -2.46 2.14
CA ARG A 57 5.72 -3.62 2.45
C ARG A 57 5.62 -4.65 1.34
N TYR A 58 6.75 -5.17 0.84
CA TYR A 58 6.78 -6.10 -0.29
C TYR A 58 6.85 -7.58 0.12
N ASP A 59 7.82 -8.01 0.93
CA ASP A 59 8.07 -9.43 1.22
C ASP A 59 8.40 -9.76 2.69
N SER A 60 9.33 -9.01 3.29
CA SER A 60 10.03 -9.29 4.54
C SER A 60 9.72 -8.17 5.53
N HIS A 61 10.52 -7.94 6.55
CA HIS A 61 10.30 -6.84 7.49
C HIS A 61 10.36 -5.46 6.82
N CYS A 62 9.90 -4.44 7.54
CA CYS A 62 10.05 -3.06 7.07
C CYS A 62 11.51 -2.69 6.80
N GLN A 63 11.73 -2.07 5.64
CA GLN A 63 13.01 -1.50 5.22
C GLN A 63 13.50 -0.51 6.27
N ARG A 64 14.73 -0.63 6.77
CA ARG A 64 15.31 0.37 7.66
C ARG A 64 15.56 1.66 6.89
N VAL A 65 15.19 2.78 7.49
CA VAL A 65 15.48 4.12 6.97
C VAL A 65 16.39 4.83 7.96
N LYS A 66 17.49 5.42 7.47
CA LYS A 66 18.45 6.09 8.35
C LYS A 66 17.76 7.20 9.15
N GLY A 67 17.92 7.18 10.46
CA GLY A 67 17.41 8.21 11.37
C GLY A 67 15.90 8.19 11.60
N MET A 68 15.21 7.08 11.26
CA MET A 68 13.77 6.93 11.50
C MET A 68 13.49 5.66 12.32
N HIS A 69 12.50 5.75 13.20
CA HIS A 69 11.81 4.59 13.77
C HIS A 69 10.83 4.01 12.74
N VAL A 70 10.43 2.75 12.94
CA VAL A 70 9.47 2.08 12.07
C VAL A 70 8.48 1.22 12.84
N ARG A 71 7.22 1.23 12.38
CA ARG A 71 6.11 0.41 12.89
C ARG A 71 5.42 -0.24 11.70
N GLU A 72 5.15 -1.53 11.83
CA GLU A 72 4.31 -2.27 10.89
C GLU A 72 2.85 -1.90 11.12
N GLU A 73 2.14 -1.55 10.05
CA GLU A 73 0.71 -1.25 10.05
C GLU A 73 0.00 -2.12 9.03
N ILE A 74 -1.26 -2.43 9.32
CA ILE A 74 -2.13 -3.20 8.44
C ILE A 74 -3.35 -2.34 8.17
N VAL A 75 -3.66 -2.16 6.89
CA VAL A 75 -4.91 -1.55 6.45
C VAL A 75 -5.67 -2.60 5.67
N ARG A 76 -6.90 -2.85 6.10
CA ARG A 76 -7.84 -3.71 5.40
C ARG A 76 -8.84 -2.81 4.69
N PHE A 77 -9.03 -3.04 3.40
CA PHE A 77 -10.01 -2.34 2.60
C PHE A 77 -11.21 -3.26 2.40
N ASP A 78 -12.40 -2.68 2.54
CA ASP A 78 -13.67 -3.33 2.20
C ASP A 78 -13.84 -3.20 0.69
N ASP A 79 -14.10 -4.30 -0.01
CA ASP A 79 -14.25 -4.34 -1.47
C ASP A 79 -15.41 -5.25 -1.87
N GLU A 80 -15.72 -5.34 -3.18
CA GLU A 80 -16.94 -5.97 -3.69
C GLU A 80 -17.18 -7.38 -3.15
N ASP A 81 -18.31 -7.56 -2.46
CA ASP A 81 -18.76 -8.85 -1.92
C ASP A 81 -19.12 -9.88 -3.02
N ILE A 82 -19.58 -9.45 -4.20
CA ILE A 82 -20.13 -10.32 -5.25
C ILE A 82 -19.51 -10.04 -6.63
N GLY A 83 -18.79 -11.04 -7.17
CA GLY A 83 -18.25 -10.93 -8.54
C GLY A 83 -16.99 -10.07 -8.66
N ASN A 84 -16.32 -9.89 -7.51
CA ASN A 84 -15.08 -9.18 -7.29
C ASN A 84 -13.99 -9.42 -8.36
N ARG A 85 -13.48 -8.32 -8.93
CA ARG A 85 -12.43 -8.33 -9.98
C ARG A 85 -11.14 -7.67 -9.54
N ASN A 86 -10.88 -7.61 -8.25
CA ASN A 86 -9.62 -7.16 -7.69
C ASN A 86 -8.42 -7.82 -8.38
N TYR A 87 -7.33 -7.08 -8.56
CA TYR A 87 -6.10 -7.65 -9.10
C TYR A 87 -4.84 -6.89 -8.67
N ALA A 88 -3.71 -7.59 -8.71
CA ALA A 88 -2.39 -7.02 -8.52
C ALA A 88 -1.52 -7.27 -9.76
N TYR A 89 -0.67 -6.31 -10.11
CA TYR A 89 0.17 -6.36 -11.30
C TYR A 89 1.63 -5.98 -11.02
N GLY A 90 2.55 -6.79 -11.54
CA GLY A 90 4.00 -6.65 -11.33
C GLY A 90 4.41 -7.15 -9.94
N SER A 91 5.49 -6.59 -9.37
CA SER A 91 5.76 -6.71 -7.94
C SER A 91 4.69 -5.96 -7.18
N TYR A 92 4.01 -6.61 -6.23
CA TYR A 92 2.92 -6.05 -5.44
C TYR A 92 3.13 -6.21 -3.92
N PRO A 93 2.56 -5.32 -3.08
CA PRO A 93 2.75 -5.36 -1.64
C PRO A 93 2.27 -6.67 -1.03
N LEU A 94 2.89 -7.06 0.08
CA LEU A 94 2.47 -8.22 0.85
C LEU A 94 1.00 -8.05 1.27
N GLY A 95 0.21 -9.10 1.06
CA GLY A 95 -1.23 -9.13 1.37
C GLY A 95 -2.14 -8.64 0.24
N ALA A 96 -1.61 -7.99 -0.80
CA ALA A 96 -2.42 -7.46 -1.90
C ALA A 96 -3.14 -8.54 -2.74
N ASP A 97 -2.80 -9.81 -2.57
CA ASP A 97 -3.40 -10.97 -3.21
C ASP A 97 -4.50 -11.65 -2.36
N ARG A 98 -4.75 -11.18 -1.14
CA ARG A 98 -5.78 -11.71 -0.23
C ARG A 98 -7.16 -11.10 -0.49
N GLU A 99 -8.20 -11.81 -0.06
CA GLU A 99 -9.59 -11.30 0.04
C GLU A 99 -9.66 -10.11 1.02
N ASP A 100 -10.61 -9.19 0.82
CA ASP A 100 -10.80 -7.93 1.56
C ASP A 100 -9.51 -7.11 1.68
N ARG A 101 -8.94 -6.82 0.50
CA ARG A 101 -7.54 -6.49 0.23
C ARG A 101 -6.81 -5.90 1.43
N LEU A 102 -5.85 -6.69 1.91
CA LEU A 102 -5.03 -6.34 3.06
C LEU A 102 -3.69 -5.78 2.57
N LEU A 103 -3.38 -4.53 2.90
CA LEU A 103 -2.07 -3.94 2.62
C LEU A 103 -1.27 -3.76 3.90
N LEU A 104 -0.05 -4.27 3.87
CA LEU A 104 0.92 -4.01 4.93
C LEU A 104 1.72 -2.76 4.60
N TYR A 105 1.77 -1.86 5.58
CA TYR A 105 2.50 -0.62 5.53
C TYR A 105 3.61 -0.59 6.57
N CYS A 106 4.60 0.25 6.31
CA CYS A 106 5.66 0.62 7.23
C CYS A 106 5.55 2.12 7.48
N TYR A 107 5.15 2.49 8.69
CA TYR A 107 5.10 3.88 9.12
C TYR A 107 6.45 4.30 9.67
N TYR A 108 7.02 5.40 9.17
CA TYR A 108 8.31 5.94 9.59
C TYR A 108 8.14 7.30 10.25
N TRP A 109 8.76 7.49 11.41
CA TRP A 109 8.80 8.77 12.12
C TRP A 109 10.13 8.97 12.85
N ARG A 110 10.40 10.19 13.31
CA ARG A 110 11.54 10.53 14.17
C ARG A 110 11.16 10.51 15.64
#